data_AF-A0A6A6UXA2-F1
#
_entry.id   AF-A0A6A6UXA2-F1
#
_cell.length_a   1.000
_cell.length_b   1.000
_cell.length_c   1.000
_cell.angle_alpha   90.00
_cell.angle_beta   90.00
_cell.angle_gamma   90.00
#
_symmetry.space_group_name_H-M   'P 1'
#
loop_
_entity.id
_entity.type
_entity.pdbx_description
1 polymer ?
#
loop_
_entity_poly.entity_id
_entity_poly.type
_entity_poly.pdbx_seq_one_letter_code
_entity_poly.pdbx_strand_id
1 'polypeptide(L)'
;MTPNPTQKHYGLPDVPYHFWSPNNAAYFKINQINADIKASAGQAPGTGQSTHKRPITNMWAAICRLYYSDADVVTNGPLWSVDVETTQEEDTPDSVIIRTLHETAPWTQDYLRVECVKAAHDTAPGWKNLISHTVTKLTSSEADSSTNDNPISLVLAAGMKCMLFIWDPKSQLPGAQLRIRAEGDDGMGSEDAILDPRIKPPPFDTCYVDATGGEIIWSKAWKLDDETDPGTGDIPCGREMGQIEEFLCSVRKIPLAEKGSETTGTGLPDDLKPKV
;
A
#
# COMPACT_ATOMS: atom_id res chain seq x y z
N MET A 1 -8.66 -39.42 -7.09
CA MET A 1 -9.15 -38.03 -7.23
C MET A 1 -8.34 -37.40 -8.34
N THR A 2 -8.96 -37.18 -9.50
CA THR A 2 -8.35 -36.45 -10.61
C THR A 2 -8.27 -34.97 -10.23
N PRO A 3 -7.11 -34.30 -10.38
CA PRO A 3 -7.01 -32.86 -10.12
C PRO A 3 -7.93 -32.11 -11.07
N ASN A 4 -8.71 -31.18 -10.53
CA ASN A 4 -9.65 -30.37 -11.32
C ASN A 4 -8.82 -29.43 -12.23
N PRO A 5 -8.90 -29.55 -13.56
CA PRO A 5 -8.05 -28.80 -14.46
C PRO A 5 -8.67 -27.43 -14.72
N THR A 6 -8.26 -26.42 -13.94
CA THR A 6 -8.20 -24.97 -14.25
C THR A 6 -8.34 -24.11 -12.99
N GLN A 7 -7.65 -24.44 -11.89
CA GLN A 7 -7.46 -23.40 -10.87
C GLN A 7 -6.43 -22.43 -11.43
N LYS A 8 -6.88 -21.28 -11.93
CA LYS A 8 -5.97 -20.21 -12.36
C LYS A 8 -5.11 -19.83 -11.15
N HIS A 9 -3.81 -20.01 -11.28
CA HIS A 9 -2.86 -19.56 -10.27
C HIS A 9 -2.72 -18.05 -10.41
N TYR A 10 -3.33 -17.33 -9.47
CA TYR A 10 -3.28 -15.87 -9.44
C TYR A 10 -2.11 -15.31 -8.61
N GLY A 11 -1.44 -16.13 -7.80
CA GLY A 11 -0.31 -15.73 -6.94
C GLY A 11 1.07 -15.99 -7.53
N LEU A 12 2.10 -15.46 -6.87
CA LEU A 12 3.49 -15.69 -7.26
C LEU A 12 3.90 -17.14 -6.99
N PRO A 13 4.44 -17.89 -7.96
CA PRO A 13 4.73 -19.31 -7.81
C PRO A 13 5.80 -19.61 -6.75
N ASP A 14 6.67 -18.63 -6.46
CA ASP A 14 7.77 -18.75 -5.49
C ASP A 14 7.36 -18.30 -4.08
N VAL A 15 6.10 -17.88 -3.86
CA VAL A 15 5.59 -17.50 -2.56
C VAL A 15 4.94 -18.72 -1.89
N PRO A 16 5.43 -19.17 -0.72
CA PRO A 16 4.95 -20.40 -0.09
C PRO A 16 3.53 -20.26 0.50
N TYR A 17 3.13 -19.04 0.86
CA TYR A 17 1.84 -18.74 1.47
C TYR A 17 1.25 -17.45 0.91
N HIS A 18 0.10 -17.56 0.23
CA HIS A 18 -0.66 -16.40 -0.20
C HIS A 18 -1.55 -15.89 0.93
N PHE A 19 -1.73 -14.57 1.07
CA PHE A 19 -2.59 -14.02 2.12
C PHE A 19 -4.06 -14.47 2.00
N TRP A 20 -4.50 -14.84 0.79
CA TRP A 20 -5.82 -15.40 0.50
C TRP A 20 -5.86 -16.94 0.53
N SER A 21 -4.77 -17.61 0.90
CA SER A 21 -4.77 -19.06 1.09
C SER A 21 -5.45 -19.42 2.42
N PRO A 22 -6.30 -20.45 2.46
CA PRO A 22 -6.78 -21.00 3.72
C PRO A 22 -5.57 -21.37 4.60
N ASN A 23 -5.71 -21.21 5.92
CA ASN A 23 -4.71 -21.52 6.97
C ASN A 23 -3.79 -20.38 7.42
N ASN A 24 -3.96 -19.15 6.95
CA ASN A 24 -3.20 -18.01 7.48
C ASN A 24 -4.11 -16.97 8.17
N ALA A 25 -3.53 -16.17 9.07
CA ALA A 25 -4.29 -15.20 9.86
C ALA A 25 -4.93 -14.08 9.02
N ALA A 26 -4.32 -13.70 7.89
CA ALA A 26 -4.88 -12.71 6.99
C ALA A 26 -6.16 -13.22 6.31
N TYR A 27 -6.15 -14.47 5.83
CA TYR A 27 -7.32 -15.13 5.26
C TYR A 27 -8.54 -15.09 6.19
N PHE A 28 -8.35 -15.44 7.47
CA PHE A 28 -9.45 -15.41 8.45
C PHE A 28 -9.99 -14.01 8.69
N LYS A 29 -9.13 -12.98 8.69
CA LYS A 29 -9.55 -11.59 8.87
C LYS A 29 -10.30 -11.05 7.64
N ILE A 30 -9.85 -11.39 6.43
CA ILE A 30 -10.54 -11.05 5.18
C ILE A 30 -11.96 -11.63 5.21
N ASN A 31 -12.08 -12.93 5.50
CA ASN A 31 -13.38 -13.61 5.62
C ASN A 31 -14.28 -12.98 6.67
N GLN A 32 -13.74 -12.66 7.85
CA GLN A 32 -14.50 -12.05 8.93
C GLN A 32 -15.10 -10.72 8.48
N ILE A 33 -14.30 -9.84 7.88
CA ILE A 33 -14.79 -8.53 7.44
C ILE A 33 -15.78 -8.67 6.28
N ASN A 34 -15.55 -9.59 5.33
CA ASN A 34 -16.50 -9.88 4.26
C ASN A 34 -17.85 -10.36 4.81
N ALA A 35 -17.84 -11.26 5.80
CA ALA A 35 -19.04 -11.73 6.47
C ALA A 35 -19.78 -10.59 7.21
N ASP A 36 -19.04 -9.73 7.93
CA ASP A 36 -19.60 -8.58 8.66
C ASP A 36 -20.25 -7.56 7.70
N ILE A 37 -19.61 -7.28 6.56
CA ILE A 37 -20.15 -6.41 5.52
C ILE A 37 -21.44 -6.99 4.94
N LYS A 38 -21.47 -8.30 4.62
CA LYS A 38 -22.67 -8.98 4.12
C LYS A 38 -23.82 -8.97 5.12
N ALA A 39 -23.53 -9.27 6.39
CA ALA A 39 -24.53 -9.24 7.46
C ALA A 39 -25.13 -7.84 7.61
N SER A 40 -24.31 -6.81 7.49
CA SER A 40 -24.74 -5.41 7.60
C SER A 40 -25.51 -4.94 6.34
N ALA A 41 -25.16 -5.42 5.14
CA ALA A 41 -25.88 -5.12 3.91
C ALA A 41 -27.30 -5.74 3.86
N GLY A 42 -27.53 -6.83 4.60
CA GLY A 42 -28.86 -7.43 4.78
C GLY A 42 -29.79 -6.63 5.71
N GLN A 43 -29.27 -5.61 6.42
CA GLN A 43 -30.01 -4.76 7.35
C GLN A 43 -30.22 -3.37 6.74
N ALA A 44 -31.32 -3.19 5.99
CA ALA A 44 -31.78 -1.94 5.36
C ALA A 44 -30.77 -1.18 4.44
N PRO A 45 -31.22 -0.60 3.31
CA PRO A 45 -30.33 0.15 2.42
C PRO A 45 -29.79 1.39 3.14
N GLY A 46 -28.48 1.44 3.38
CA GLY A 46 -27.80 2.62 3.92
C GLY A 46 -26.95 2.43 5.18
N THR A 47 -26.91 1.23 5.79
CA THR A 47 -26.10 1.00 7.02
C THR A 47 -25.07 -0.12 6.91
N GLY A 48 -25.03 -0.80 5.75
CA GLY A 48 -24.21 -1.97 5.49
C GLY A 48 -22.75 -1.69 5.10
N GLN A 49 -22.02 -0.97 5.93
CA GLN A 49 -20.58 -0.78 5.78
C GLN A 49 -19.91 -1.20 7.08
N SER A 50 -18.79 -1.93 6.99
CA SER A 50 -17.92 -2.14 8.16
C SER A 50 -17.63 -0.79 8.81
N THR A 51 -18.28 -0.52 9.94
CA THR A 51 -18.29 0.78 10.64
C THR A 51 -16.93 1.10 11.26
N HIS A 52 -16.01 0.13 11.29
CA HIS A 52 -14.80 0.24 12.06
C HIS A 52 -13.56 0.18 11.17
N LYS A 53 -12.72 1.20 11.31
CA LYS A 53 -11.37 1.30 10.75
C LYS A 53 -10.42 0.23 11.31
N ARG A 54 -10.52 -0.06 12.61
CA ARG A 54 -9.61 -0.98 13.32
C ARG A 54 -9.58 -2.42 12.77
N PRO A 55 -10.71 -3.07 12.43
CA PRO A 55 -10.68 -4.36 11.73
C PRO A 55 -9.88 -4.34 10.43
N ILE A 56 -10.02 -3.29 9.62
CA ILE A 56 -9.31 -3.11 8.34
C ILE A 56 -7.80 -2.98 8.60
N THR A 57 -7.41 -2.14 9.56
CA THR A 57 -6.01 -2.00 10.01
C THR A 57 -5.44 -3.35 10.48
N ASN A 58 -6.21 -4.12 11.26
CA ASN A 58 -5.78 -5.42 11.77
C ASN A 58 -5.65 -6.48 10.66
N MET A 59 -6.50 -6.41 9.62
CA MET A 59 -6.41 -7.25 8.43
C MET A 59 -5.12 -6.96 7.68
N TRP A 60 -4.86 -5.69 7.36
CA TRP A 60 -3.63 -5.29 6.68
C TRP A 60 -2.37 -5.60 7.49
N ALA A 61 -2.41 -5.41 8.81
CA ALA A 61 -1.29 -5.81 9.67
C ALA A 61 -1.04 -7.34 9.62
N ALA A 62 -2.08 -8.16 9.48
CA ALA A 62 -1.91 -9.61 9.30
C ALA A 62 -1.36 -9.97 7.91
N ILE A 63 -1.82 -9.30 6.86
CA ILE A 63 -1.27 -9.43 5.49
C ILE A 63 0.22 -9.07 5.51
N CYS A 64 0.57 -7.90 6.04
CA CYS A 64 1.96 -7.46 6.10
C CYS A 64 2.84 -8.41 6.92
N ARG A 65 2.40 -8.90 8.08
CA ARG A 65 3.19 -9.86 8.88
C ARG A 65 3.45 -11.19 8.18
N LEU A 66 2.60 -11.57 7.21
CA LEU A 66 2.85 -12.77 6.40
C LEU A 66 4.07 -12.58 5.48
N TYR A 67 4.24 -11.38 4.92
CA TYR A 67 5.31 -11.09 3.95
C TYR A 67 6.57 -10.48 4.59
N TYR A 68 6.44 -9.80 5.73
CA TYR A 68 7.50 -9.08 6.43
C TYR A 68 7.62 -9.58 7.87
N SER A 69 7.87 -10.88 8.04
CA SER A 69 8.05 -11.47 9.36
C SER A 69 9.37 -11.00 9.98
N ASP A 70 9.32 -10.68 11.27
CA ASP A 70 10.46 -10.43 12.15
C ASP A 70 11.28 -11.70 12.42
N ALA A 71 10.70 -12.88 12.23
CA ALA A 71 11.33 -14.18 12.44
C ALA A 71 12.12 -14.69 11.23
N ASP A 72 11.91 -14.12 10.03
CA ASP A 72 12.69 -14.42 8.83
C ASP A 72 14.05 -13.71 8.91
N VAL A 73 14.86 -14.09 9.88
CA VAL A 73 16.26 -13.68 9.97
C VAL A 73 17.01 -14.37 8.84
N VAL A 74 17.10 -13.71 7.69
CA VAL A 74 18.13 -14.04 6.72
C VAL A 74 19.46 -13.77 7.42
N THR A 75 20.35 -14.74 7.52
CA THR A 75 21.69 -14.54 8.10
C THR A 75 22.36 -13.38 7.37
N ASN A 76 22.52 -12.23 8.04
CA ASN A 76 22.99 -10.93 7.49
C ASN A 76 22.00 -10.16 6.59
N GLY A 77 20.69 -10.44 6.64
CA GLY A 77 19.65 -9.64 5.95
C GLY A 77 18.94 -8.65 6.86
N PRO A 78 18.07 -7.78 6.31
CA PRO A 78 17.34 -6.78 7.07
C PRO A 78 16.31 -7.44 7.98
N LEU A 79 16.25 -6.99 9.24
CA LEU A 79 15.13 -7.33 10.11
C LEU A 79 13.95 -6.44 9.77
N TRP A 80 12.83 -7.02 9.38
CA TRP A 80 11.61 -6.27 9.09
C TRP A 80 10.80 -6.05 10.35
N SER A 81 10.18 -4.88 10.46
CA SER A 81 9.23 -4.54 11.51
C SER A 81 7.90 -4.11 10.89
N VAL A 82 6.81 -4.52 11.54
CA VAL A 82 5.44 -4.17 11.16
C VAL A 82 4.81 -3.40 12.31
N ASP A 83 4.88 -2.08 12.23
CA ASP A 83 4.34 -1.16 13.23
C ASP A 83 2.88 -0.79 12.89
N VAL A 84 2.06 -0.59 13.91
CA VAL A 84 0.68 -0.13 13.75
C VAL A 84 0.50 1.17 14.52
N GLU A 85 0.21 2.25 13.80
CA GLU A 85 -0.14 3.54 14.36
C GLU A 85 -1.65 3.74 14.26
N THR A 86 -2.31 3.94 15.40
CA THR A 86 -3.77 4.16 15.41
C THR A 86 -4.14 5.51 15.98
N THR A 87 -5.15 6.12 15.37
CA THR A 87 -5.70 7.41 15.81
C THR A 87 -7.10 7.24 16.39
N GLN A 88 -7.38 8.03 17.43
CA GLN A 88 -8.70 8.10 18.06
C GLN A 88 -9.71 8.83 17.18
N GLU A 89 -9.25 9.67 16.26
CA GLU A 89 -10.11 10.38 15.32
C GLU A 89 -10.66 9.41 14.27
N GLU A 90 -11.98 9.43 14.09
CA GLU A 90 -12.68 8.42 13.30
C GLU A 90 -12.31 8.50 11.81
N ASP A 91 -12.21 9.72 11.27
CA ASP A 91 -11.98 9.98 9.85
C ASP A 91 -10.48 10.10 9.50
N THR A 92 -9.61 10.15 10.51
CA THR A 92 -8.15 10.16 10.29
C THR A 92 -7.66 8.71 10.07
N PRO A 93 -6.85 8.43 9.04
CA PRO A 93 -6.39 7.07 8.75
C PRO A 93 -5.56 6.45 9.88
N ASP A 94 -5.72 5.16 10.10
CA ASP A 94 -4.73 4.34 10.83
C ASP A 94 -3.63 3.91 9.86
N SER A 95 -2.42 3.69 10.34
CA SER A 95 -1.30 3.28 9.49
C SER A 95 -0.72 1.94 9.93
N VAL A 96 -0.43 1.08 8.96
CA VAL A 96 0.50 -0.05 9.13
C VAL A 96 1.79 0.34 8.41
N ILE A 97 2.92 0.30 9.11
CA ILE A 97 4.20 0.78 8.59
C ILE A 97 5.19 -0.36 8.58
N ILE A 98 5.82 -0.58 7.44
CA ILE A 98 6.88 -1.57 7.25
C ILE A 98 8.21 -0.87 7.20
N ARG A 99 9.08 -1.22 8.15
CA ARG A 99 10.42 -0.66 8.26
C ARG A 99 11.46 -1.74 8.33
N THR A 100 12.68 -1.41 7.91
CA THR A 100 13.85 -2.23 8.24
C THR A 100 14.53 -1.68 9.48
N LEU A 101 14.89 -2.59 10.38
CA LEU A 101 15.76 -2.34 11.52
C LEU A 101 17.17 -2.79 11.12
N HIS A 102 18.09 -1.84 10.96
CA HIS A 102 19.50 -2.16 10.80
C HIS A 102 20.13 -2.26 12.18
N GLU A 103 20.56 -3.45 12.59
CA GLU A 103 21.21 -3.69 13.90
C GLU A 103 22.41 -2.78 14.17
N THR A 104 23.04 -2.27 13.10
CA THR A 104 24.26 -1.46 13.15
C THR A 104 24.03 0.03 12.89
N ALA A 105 22.80 0.48 12.62
CA ALA A 105 22.52 1.87 12.25
C ALA A 105 21.46 2.53 13.15
N PRO A 106 21.64 3.80 13.57
CA PRO A 106 20.72 4.51 14.46
C PRO A 106 19.46 5.05 13.73
N TRP A 107 19.12 4.53 12.56
CA TRP A 107 17.99 5.02 11.75
C TRP A 107 17.13 3.87 11.25
N THR A 108 15.83 4.15 11.15
CA THR A 108 14.81 3.26 10.59
C THR A 108 14.31 3.85 9.28
N GLN A 109 14.10 3.02 8.27
CA GLN A 109 13.57 3.47 6.98
C GLN A 109 12.21 2.83 6.72
N ASP A 110 11.25 3.66 6.32
CA ASP A 110 9.94 3.22 5.85
C ASP A 110 10.05 2.73 4.41
N TYR A 111 9.56 1.52 4.14
CA TYR A 111 9.51 0.92 2.80
C TYR A 111 8.10 0.82 2.26
N LEU A 112 7.14 0.51 3.14
CA LEU A 112 5.73 0.43 2.81
C LEU A 112 4.90 1.08 3.91
N ARG A 113 3.91 1.87 3.52
CA ARG A 113 2.82 2.29 4.39
C ARG A 113 1.49 1.83 3.85
N VAL A 114 0.65 1.30 4.74
CA VAL A 114 -0.75 1.01 4.48
C VAL A 114 -1.59 1.97 5.29
N GLU A 115 -2.32 2.87 4.63
CA GLU A 115 -3.20 3.84 5.27
C GLU A 115 -4.65 3.35 5.18
N CYS A 116 -5.29 3.16 6.32
CA CYS A 116 -6.57 2.45 6.46
C CYS A 116 -7.67 3.38 6.99
N VAL A 117 -8.81 3.39 6.30
CA VAL A 117 -10.05 4.08 6.71
C VAL A 117 -11.26 3.14 6.61
N LYS A 118 -12.34 3.47 7.33
CA LYS A 118 -13.62 2.71 7.30
C LYS A 118 -14.21 2.67 5.88
N ALA A 119 -15.05 1.66 5.63
CA ALA A 119 -15.69 1.47 4.31
C ALA A 119 -16.56 2.65 3.84
N ALA A 120 -17.02 3.51 4.75
CA ALA A 120 -17.74 4.74 4.43
C ALA A 120 -16.95 5.76 3.62
N HIS A 121 -15.62 5.65 3.60
CA HIS A 121 -14.77 6.49 2.75
C HIS A 121 -14.56 5.90 1.34
N ASP A 122 -15.18 4.78 0.99
CA ASP A 122 -15.19 4.27 -0.39
C ASP A 122 -16.13 5.10 -1.30
N THR A 123 -15.76 6.37 -1.48
CA THR A 123 -16.41 7.39 -2.29
C THR A 123 -15.33 8.30 -2.89
N ALA A 124 -15.62 9.01 -3.99
CA ALA A 124 -14.62 9.92 -4.58
C ALA A 124 -14.03 10.93 -3.56
N PRO A 125 -14.85 11.61 -2.71
CA PRO A 125 -14.30 12.50 -1.68
C PRO A 125 -13.50 11.76 -0.60
N GLY A 126 -13.92 10.56 -0.21
CA GLY A 126 -13.23 9.76 0.80
C GLY A 126 -11.83 9.32 0.35
N TRP A 127 -11.70 8.83 -0.89
CA TRP A 127 -10.41 8.49 -1.50
C TRP A 127 -9.49 9.71 -1.66
N LYS A 128 -10.04 10.84 -2.11
CA LYS A 128 -9.30 12.12 -2.17
C LYS A 128 -8.73 12.49 -0.80
N ASN A 129 -9.58 12.49 0.23
CA ASN A 129 -9.18 12.86 1.58
C ASN A 129 -8.11 11.90 2.13
N LEU A 130 -8.26 10.59 1.91
CA LEU A 130 -7.25 9.59 2.30
C LEU A 130 -5.88 9.90 1.65
N ILE A 131 -5.85 10.17 0.35
CA ILE A 131 -4.62 10.53 -0.36
C ILE A 131 -4.03 11.82 0.21
N SER A 132 -4.82 12.88 0.36
CA SER A 132 -4.35 14.17 0.89
C SER A 132 -3.83 14.08 2.32
N HIS A 133 -4.48 13.30 3.20
CA HIS A 133 -3.99 13.04 4.55
C HIS A 133 -2.67 12.28 4.53
N THR A 134 -2.55 11.26 3.68
CA THR A 134 -1.32 10.47 3.54
C THR A 134 -0.16 11.35 3.09
N VAL A 135 -0.36 12.19 2.07
CA VAL A 135 0.62 13.15 1.58
C VAL A 135 1.04 14.14 2.67
N THR A 136 0.08 14.70 3.41
CA THR A 136 0.35 15.65 4.50
C THR A 136 1.19 14.98 5.58
N LYS A 137 0.82 13.75 5.98
CA LYS A 137 1.55 12.96 6.97
C LYS A 137 2.97 12.69 6.51
N LEU A 138 3.16 12.20 5.29
CA LEU A 138 4.47 11.90 4.71
C LEU A 138 5.36 13.14 4.60
N THR A 139 4.80 14.25 4.13
CA THR A 139 5.50 15.56 4.04
C THR A 139 5.91 16.07 5.42
N SER A 140 5.07 15.89 6.44
CA SER A 140 5.34 16.33 7.81
C SER A 140 6.29 15.41 8.59
N SER A 141 6.41 14.15 8.16
CA SER A 141 7.25 13.15 8.79
C SER A 141 8.68 13.22 8.27
N GLU A 142 9.64 12.61 8.98
CA GLU A 142 11.03 12.46 8.51
C GLU A 142 11.16 11.70 7.16
N ALA A 143 10.05 11.17 6.61
CA ALA A 143 9.96 10.66 5.25
C ALA A 143 10.24 11.72 4.17
N ASP A 144 10.12 13.01 4.47
CA ASP A 144 10.52 14.13 3.58
C ASP A 144 11.77 14.87 4.11
N SER A 145 12.50 14.27 5.06
CA SER A 145 13.76 14.84 5.53
C SER A 145 14.74 14.96 4.36
N SER A 146 15.63 15.97 4.39
CA SER A 146 16.68 16.17 3.38
C SER A 146 17.67 15.00 3.24
N THR A 147 17.48 13.94 4.02
CA THR A 147 18.26 12.69 4.04
C THR A 147 17.49 11.47 3.54
N ASN A 148 16.18 11.55 3.30
CA ASN A 148 15.38 10.43 2.78
C ASN A 148 14.98 10.69 1.32
N ASP A 149 15.83 10.26 0.40
CA ASP A 149 15.60 10.37 -1.04
C ASP A 149 14.78 9.19 -1.60
N ASN A 150 14.42 8.22 -0.75
CA ASN A 150 13.88 6.95 -1.20
C ASN A 150 12.36 7.00 -1.37
N PRO A 151 11.82 6.52 -2.50
CA PRO A 151 10.39 6.35 -2.66
C PRO A 151 9.82 5.36 -1.64
N ILE A 152 8.61 5.63 -1.15
CA ILE A 152 7.88 4.77 -0.22
C ILE A 152 6.70 4.14 -0.95
N SER A 153 6.58 2.82 -0.89
CA SER A 153 5.39 2.14 -1.42
C SER A 153 4.18 2.44 -0.55
N LEU A 154 3.03 2.68 -1.17
CA LEU A 154 1.79 3.00 -0.50
C LEU A 154 0.69 2.00 -0.88
N VAL A 155 -0.05 1.56 0.14
CA VAL A 155 -1.36 0.94 -0.01
C VAL A 155 -2.36 1.85 0.68
N LEU A 156 -3.32 2.38 -0.07
CA LEU A 156 -4.40 3.18 0.48
C LEU A 156 -5.65 2.30 0.52
N ALA A 157 -6.20 2.07 1.71
CA ALA A 157 -7.28 1.12 1.94
C ALA A 157 -8.53 1.78 2.53
N ALA A 158 -9.66 1.60 1.84
CA ALA A 158 -10.99 2.00 2.31
C ALA A 158 -11.89 0.76 2.36
N GLY A 159 -12.20 0.28 3.57
CA GLY A 159 -12.93 -0.98 3.72
C GLY A 159 -12.12 -2.17 3.21
N MET A 160 -12.74 -2.96 2.34
CA MET A 160 -12.12 -4.10 1.66
C MET A 160 -11.47 -3.72 0.32
N LYS A 161 -11.50 -2.44 -0.06
CA LYS A 161 -10.85 -1.97 -1.29
C LYS A 161 -9.52 -1.32 -1.00
N CYS A 162 -8.60 -1.42 -1.94
CA CYS A 162 -7.32 -0.71 -1.90
C CYS A 162 -6.88 -0.19 -3.27
N MET A 163 -6.01 0.81 -3.21
CA MET A 163 -5.21 1.28 -4.33
C MET A 163 -3.75 1.32 -3.92
N LEU A 164 -2.87 0.95 -4.84
CA LEU A 164 -1.43 0.97 -4.68
C LEU A 164 -0.87 2.22 -5.35
N PHE A 165 0.10 2.86 -4.69
CA PHE A 165 0.83 4.03 -5.19
C PHE A 165 2.29 4.00 -4.72
N ILE A 166 3.06 4.97 -5.20
CA ILE A 166 4.40 5.28 -4.69
C ILE A 166 4.39 6.75 -4.25
N TRP A 167 4.91 7.00 -3.06
CA TRP A 167 5.32 8.34 -2.62
C TRP A 167 6.75 8.60 -3.07
N ASP A 168 6.94 9.63 -3.87
CA ASP A 168 8.23 10.05 -4.40
C ASP A 168 8.57 11.45 -3.88
N PRO A 169 9.27 11.56 -2.74
CA PRO A 169 9.47 12.84 -2.04
C PRO A 169 10.18 13.88 -2.92
N LYS A 170 11.02 13.45 -3.86
CA LYS A 170 11.75 14.33 -4.78
C LYS A 170 11.07 14.55 -6.12
N SER A 171 9.94 13.89 -6.37
CA SER A 171 9.23 13.89 -7.65
C SER A 171 10.17 13.56 -8.85
N GLN A 172 11.09 12.62 -8.67
CA GLN A 172 12.05 12.19 -9.69
C GLN A 172 11.49 11.12 -10.63
N LEU A 173 10.52 10.33 -10.17
CA LEU A 173 9.88 9.30 -10.97
C LEU A 173 9.00 9.93 -12.05
N PRO A 174 9.12 9.46 -13.30
CA PRO A 174 8.27 9.93 -14.39
C PRO A 174 6.82 9.46 -14.16
N GLY A 175 5.86 10.27 -14.63
CA GLY A 175 4.45 9.90 -14.57
C GLY A 175 3.52 11.08 -14.83
N ALA A 176 2.31 10.79 -15.28
CA ALA A 176 1.25 11.79 -15.38
C ALA A 176 0.85 12.28 -13.98
N GLN A 177 0.45 13.55 -13.88
CA GLN A 177 -0.16 14.06 -12.67
C GLN A 177 -1.53 13.40 -12.49
N LEU A 178 -1.72 12.73 -11.35
CA LEU A 178 -2.96 12.02 -11.07
C LEU A 178 -4.07 12.98 -10.64
N ARG A 179 -5.31 12.57 -10.93
CA ARG A 179 -6.52 13.32 -10.54
C ARG A 179 -7.66 12.37 -10.21
N ILE A 180 -8.56 12.80 -9.34
CA ILE A 180 -9.80 12.09 -9.06
C ILE A 180 -10.98 12.99 -9.43
N ARG A 181 -11.86 12.50 -10.31
CA ARG A 181 -13.08 13.22 -10.65
C ARG A 181 -13.99 13.18 -9.43
N ALA A 182 -14.38 14.33 -8.91
CA ALA A 182 -15.40 14.38 -7.89
C ALA A 182 -16.77 14.26 -8.60
N GLU A 183 -17.60 13.35 -8.11
CA GLU A 183 -18.99 13.26 -8.54
C GLU A 183 -19.72 14.50 -8.02
N GLY A 184 -20.28 15.32 -8.91
CA GLY A 184 -21.22 16.37 -8.50
C GLY A 184 -22.49 15.71 -7.96
N ASP A 185 -23.18 16.35 -7.01
CA ASP A 185 -24.43 15.86 -6.42
C ASP A 185 -25.55 15.60 -7.46
N ASP A 186 -25.40 16.14 -8.68
CA ASP A 186 -26.31 16.04 -9.82
C ASP A 186 -25.75 15.22 -11.00
N GLY A 187 -24.58 14.59 -10.83
CA GLY A 187 -23.89 13.86 -11.92
C GLY A 187 -23.32 14.76 -13.02
N MET A 188 -23.39 16.09 -12.87
CA MET A 188 -22.69 17.05 -13.73
C MET A 188 -21.35 17.42 -13.07
N GLY A 189 -20.28 17.26 -13.83
CA GLY A 189 -18.91 17.21 -13.33
C GLY A 189 -18.55 18.33 -12.36
N SER A 190 -18.00 17.95 -11.21
CA SER A 190 -17.23 18.87 -10.38
C SER A 190 -15.79 18.96 -10.88
N GLU A 191 -15.06 19.99 -10.44
CA GLU A 191 -13.66 20.18 -10.81
C GLU A 191 -12.83 18.95 -10.46
N ASP A 192 -11.97 18.50 -11.39
CA ASP A 192 -11.03 17.42 -11.15
C ASP A 192 -10.14 17.79 -9.94
N ALA A 193 -10.15 16.94 -8.91
CA ALA A 193 -9.24 17.11 -7.80
C ALA A 193 -7.86 16.60 -8.19
N ILE A 194 -6.98 17.54 -8.55
CA ILE A 194 -5.58 17.28 -8.86
C ILE A 194 -4.87 16.80 -7.59
N LEU A 195 -4.13 15.68 -7.69
CA LEU A 195 -3.36 15.12 -6.60
C LEU A 195 -1.93 15.68 -6.56
N ASP A 196 -1.28 15.50 -5.42
CA ASP A 196 0.12 15.88 -5.23
C ASP A 196 1.00 15.16 -6.26
N PRO A 197 1.87 15.87 -7.02
CA PRO A 197 2.69 15.27 -8.06
C PRO A 197 3.69 14.22 -7.56
N ARG A 198 3.94 14.16 -6.25
CA ARG A 198 4.77 13.15 -5.59
C ARG A 198 4.06 11.80 -5.43
N ILE A 199 2.74 11.74 -5.63
CA ILE A 199 2.01 10.47 -5.70
C ILE A 199 2.10 9.94 -7.13
N LYS A 200 2.71 8.76 -7.27
CA LYS A 200 2.92 8.08 -8.56
C LYS A 200 2.13 6.77 -8.62
N PRO A 201 1.67 6.35 -9.81
CA PRO A 201 1.13 5.01 -9.99
C PRO A 201 2.22 3.95 -9.72
N PRO A 202 1.83 2.71 -9.40
CA PRO A 202 2.78 1.60 -9.30
C PRO A 202 3.39 1.28 -10.68
N PRO A 203 4.50 0.55 -10.75
CA PRO A 203 5.23 0.27 -12.00
C PRO A 203 4.55 -0.78 -12.91
N PHE A 204 3.25 -1.00 -12.73
CA PHE A 204 2.43 -1.94 -13.50
C PHE A 204 1.04 -1.36 -13.74
N ASP A 205 0.35 -1.90 -14.74
CA ASP A 205 -0.99 -1.45 -15.11
C ASP A 205 -2.00 -1.77 -14.01
N THR A 206 -2.82 -0.78 -13.67
CA THR A 206 -3.92 -0.90 -12.72
C THR A 206 -5.23 -0.54 -13.42
N CYS A 207 -6.32 -1.20 -13.04
CA CYS A 207 -7.63 -0.91 -13.65
C CYS A 207 -8.26 0.38 -13.13
N TYR A 208 -7.75 0.92 -12.01
CA TYR A 208 -8.24 2.12 -11.35
C TYR A 208 -7.47 3.39 -11.72
N VAL A 209 -6.42 3.31 -12.56
CA VAL A 209 -5.76 4.49 -13.14
C VAL A 209 -5.91 4.43 -14.65
N ASP A 210 -6.50 5.46 -15.24
CA ASP A 210 -6.48 5.63 -16.70
C ASP A 210 -5.08 6.00 -17.17
N ALA A 211 -4.47 5.11 -17.97
CA ALA A 211 -3.14 5.28 -18.53
C ALA A 211 -3.02 6.50 -19.46
N THR A 212 -4.13 7.00 -20.01
CA THR A 212 -4.12 8.13 -20.97
C THR A 212 -4.16 9.48 -20.25
N GLY A 213 -5.02 9.61 -19.24
CA GLY A 213 -5.32 10.90 -18.59
C GLY A 213 -4.97 11.00 -17.12
N GLY A 214 -4.37 9.97 -16.51
CA GLY A 214 -4.03 9.94 -15.07
C GLY A 214 -5.26 10.00 -14.15
N GLU A 215 -6.45 9.70 -14.67
CA GLU A 215 -7.69 9.72 -13.89
C GLU A 215 -7.78 8.48 -13.00
N ILE A 216 -7.99 8.70 -11.70
CA ILE A 216 -8.29 7.65 -10.74
C ILE A 216 -9.78 7.34 -10.79
N ILE A 217 -10.10 6.11 -11.15
CA ILE A 217 -11.46 5.57 -11.18
C ILE A 217 -11.67 4.81 -9.86
N TRP A 218 -12.13 5.51 -8.83
CA TRP A 218 -12.24 4.99 -7.48
C TRP A 218 -13.13 3.73 -7.37
N SER A 219 -14.19 3.66 -8.19
CA SER A 219 -15.10 2.53 -8.23
C SER A 219 -14.43 1.22 -8.69
N LYS A 220 -13.27 1.32 -9.37
CA LYS A 220 -12.45 0.19 -9.81
C LYS A 220 -11.29 -0.15 -8.86
N ALA A 221 -11.24 0.46 -7.67
CA ALA A 221 -10.26 0.08 -6.65
C ALA A 221 -10.33 -1.43 -6.38
N TRP A 222 -9.16 -2.04 -6.17
CA TRP A 222 -9.04 -3.48 -6.05
C TRP A 222 -9.68 -3.98 -4.76
N LYS A 223 -10.50 -5.01 -4.85
CA LYS A 223 -11.18 -5.59 -3.70
C LYS A 223 -10.40 -6.80 -3.18
N LEU A 224 -10.23 -6.86 -1.87
CA LEU A 224 -9.78 -8.04 -1.14
C LEU A 224 -10.99 -8.94 -0.89
N ASP A 225 -11.18 -9.94 -1.74
CA ASP A 225 -12.28 -10.88 -1.65
C ASP A 225 -11.83 -12.27 -2.05
N ASP A 226 -11.97 -13.22 -1.12
CA ASP A 226 -11.59 -14.61 -1.29
C ASP A 226 -12.78 -15.51 -1.66
N GLU A 227 -13.95 -14.91 -1.91
CA GLU A 227 -15.14 -15.65 -2.34
C GLU A 227 -14.92 -16.35 -3.66
N THR A 228 -15.01 -17.68 -3.61
CA THR A 228 -15.01 -18.53 -4.79
C THR A 228 -16.41 -18.56 -5.40
N ASP A 229 -16.49 -18.36 -6.71
CA ASP A 229 -17.69 -18.65 -7.48
C ASP A 229 -18.05 -20.13 -7.32
N PRO A 230 -19.24 -20.48 -6.79
CA PRO A 230 -19.62 -21.86 -6.52
C PRO A 230 -19.81 -22.71 -7.80
N GLY A 231 -20.01 -22.07 -8.96
CA GLY A 231 -20.17 -22.72 -10.25
C GLY A 231 -18.85 -23.00 -10.96
N THR A 232 -17.86 -22.11 -10.85
CA THR A 232 -16.56 -22.27 -11.54
C THR A 232 -15.41 -22.63 -10.61
N GLY A 233 -15.54 -22.39 -9.30
CA GLY A 233 -14.46 -22.47 -8.32
C GLY A 233 -13.42 -21.35 -8.46
N ASP A 234 -13.64 -20.38 -9.35
CA ASP A 234 -12.74 -19.24 -9.54
C ASP A 234 -12.92 -18.21 -8.44
N ILE A 235 -11.84 -17.51 -8.09
CA ILE A 235 -11.90 -16.32 -7.23
C ILE A 235 -11.99 -15.09 -8.14
N PRO A 236 -13.11 -14.35 -8.19
CA PRO A 236 -13.31 -13.25 -9.13
C PRO A 236 -12.25 -12.15 -9.01
N CYS A 237 -11.81 -11.85 -7.78
CA CYS A 237 -10.77 -10.86 -7.47
C CYS A 237 -9.37 -11.48 -7.38
N GLY A 238 -9.20 -12.72 -7.85
CA GLY A 238 -7.95 -13.46 -7.71
C GLY A 238 -6.78 -12.74 -8.35
N ARG A 239 -6.97 -12.18 -9.55
CA ARG A 239 -5.92 -11.45 -10.28
C ARG A 239 -5.44 -10.23 -9.50
N GLU A 240 -6.37 -9.44 -8.98
CA GLU A 240 -6.09 -8.25 -8.19
C GLU A 240 -5.34 -8.62 -6.91
N MET A 241 -5.76 -9.68 -6.21
CA MET A 241 -5.04 -10.18 -5.03
C MET A 241 -3.61 -10.65 -5.38
N GLY A 242 -3.45 -11.30 -6.53
CA GLY A 242 -2.16 -11.63 -7.12
C GLY A 242 -1.24 -10.44 -7.31
N GLN A 243 -1.75 -9.36 -7.89
CA GLN A 243 -0.99 -8.13 -8.11
C GLN A 243 -0.67 -7.40 -6.81
N ILE A 244 -1.55 -7.46 -5.81
CA ILE A 244 -1.26 -6.95 -4.46
C ILE A 244 -0.10 -7.72 -3.84
N GLU A 245 -0.12 -9.06 -3.91
CA GLU A 245 1.01 -9.87 -3.44
C GLU A 245 2.29 -9.59 -4.21
N GLU A 246 2.24 -9.46 -5.54
CA GLU A 246 3.40 -9.11 -6.34
C GLU A 246 3.99 -7.76 -5.90
N PHE A 247 3.14 -6.76 -5.65
CA PHE A 247 3.57 -5.49 -5.11
C PHE A 247 4.24 -5.63 -3.74
N LEU A 248 3.63 -6.36 -2.80
CA LEU A 248 4.20 -6.60 -1.47
C LEU A 248 5.54 -7.34 -1.55
N CYS A 249 5.65 -8.35 -2.40
CA CYS A 249 6.91 -9.07 -2.61
C CYS A 249 7.98 -8.21 -3.31
N SER A 250 7.58 -7.27 -4.16
CA SER A 250 8.52 -6.35 -4.83
C SER A 250 9.20 -5.40 -3.83
N VAL A 251 8.50 -4.97 -2.77
CA VAL A 251 9.05 -4.11 -1.72
C VAL A 251 10.19 -4.80 -0.97
N ARG A 252 10.10 -6.11 -0.73
CA ARG A 252 11.21 -6.89 -0.12
C ARG A 252 12.48 -6.92 -0.97
N LYS A 253 12.35 -6.68 -2.28
CA LYS A 253 13.45 -6.67 -3.24
C LYS A 253 14.07 -5.28 -3.42
N ILE A 254 13.48 -4.24 -2.83
CA ILE A 254 14.08 -2.89 -2.84
C ILE A 254 15.42 -2.98 -2.12
N PRO A 255 16.54 -2.59 -2.77
CA PRO A 255 17.84 -2.61 -2.14
C PRO A 255 17.81 -1.81 -0.84
N LEU A 256 18.42 -2.38 0.20
CA LEU A 256 18.66 -1.61 1.41
C LEU A 256 19.62 -0.48 1.06
N ALA A 257 19.26 0.74 1.43
CA ALA A 257 20.16 1.85 1.26
C ALA A 257 21.37 1.62 2.18
N GLU A 258 22.51 1.20 1.62
CA GLU A 258 23.77 1.40 2.31
C GLU A 258 23.93 2.91 2.43
N LYS A 259 24.01 3.43 3.67
CA LYS A 259 24.37 4.85 3.86
C LYS A 259 25.67 5.02 3.09
N GLY A 260 25.63 5.81 2.00
CA GLY A 260 26.79 6.09 1.19
C GLY A 260 27.92 6.41 2.14
N SER A 261 28.98 5.59 2.09
CA SER A 261 30.19 5.82 2.86
C SER A 261 30.52 7.29 2.63
N GLU A 262 30.40 8.11 3.68
CA GLU A 262 31.00 9.43 3.68
C GLU A 262 32.44 9.14 3.27
N THR A 263 32.77 9.45 2.02
CA THR A 263 34.15 9.46 1.57
C THR A 263 34.79 10.46 2.50
N THR A 264 35.40 9.94 3.57
CA THR A 264 36.39 10.62 4.37
C THR A 264 37.24 11.34 3.36
N GLY A 265 37.13 12.66 3.33
CA GLY A 265 37.91 13.50 2.45
C GLY A 265 39.35 13.06 2.60
N THR A 266 39.88 12.40 1.57
CA THR A 266 41.32 12.32 1.41
C THR A 266 41.73 13.78 1.24
N GLY A 267 42.28 14.34 2.31
CA GLY A 267 42.81 15.69 2.32
C GLY A 267 43.65 15.88 1.07
N LEU A 268 43.34 16.94 0.32
CA LEU A 268 44.32 17.45 -0.61
C LEU A 268 45.60 17.73 0.18
N PRO A 269 46.76 17.21 -0.25
CA PRO A 269 48.03 17.68 0.27
C PRO A 269 48.13 19.17 -0.02
N ASP A 270 48.42 19.91 1.05
CA ASP A 270 48.64 21.34 1.07
C ASP A 270 50.00 21.66 0.40
N ASP A 271 50.09 21.49 -0.93
CA ASP A 271 51.35 21.66 -1.66
C ASP A 271 51.14 22.11 -3.12
N LEU A 272 50.44 23.22 -3.33
CA LEU A 272 50.59 24.03 -4.55
C LEU A 272 50.43 25.53 -4.24
N LYS A 273 51.43 26.11 -3.57
CA LYS A 273 51.71 27.55 -3.71
C LYS A 273 52.65 27.76 -4.90
N PRO A 274 52.29 28.52 -5.94
CA PRO A 274 53.30 29.03 -6.85
C PRO A 274 54.11 30.12 -6.14
N LYS A 275 55.42 29.88 -6.01
CA LYS A 275 56.40 30.97 -5.96
C LYS A 275 56.59 31.44 -7.40
N VAL A 276 56.04 32.61 -7.74
CA VAL A 276 56.68 33.79 -8.37
C VAL A 276 55.57 34.84 -8.53
#